data_AF-D7E8F3-F1
#
_entry.id   AF-D7E8F3-F1
#
_cell.length_a   1.000
_cell.length_b   1.000
_cell.length_c   1.000
_cell.angle_alpha   90.00
_cell.angle_beta   90.00
_cell.angle_gamma   90.00
#
_symmetry.space_group_name_H-M   'P 1'
#
loop_
_entity.id
_entity.type
_entity.pdbx_description
1 polymer ?
#
loop_
_entity_poly.entity_id
_entity_poly.type
_entity_poly.pdbx_seq_one_letter_code
_entity_poly.pdbx_strand_id
1 'polypeptide(L)'
;MPRYKTHITAGAISGLIVLLILGKIHSITISPLLSIIAILFSVMGSTLPDKIEPAKNSKHRKFFHSKIILIATSYLLYEIFNTGTTAYFNENILSLYTGFILAGYLSHLILDATTPSGLPLF
;
A
#
# COMPACT_ATOMS: atom_id res chain seq x y z
N MET A 1 1.31 17.94 -0.31
CA MET A 1 1.68 16.59 0.14
C MET A 1 1.83 16.56 1.65
N PRO A 2 1.33 15.51 2.32
CA PRO A 2 1.72 15.17 3.68
C PRO A 2 3.25 15.02 3.79
N ARG A 3 3.77 15.08 5.03
CA ARG A 3 5.22 14.92 5.25
C ARG A 3 5.62 13.46 5.10
N TYR A 4 6.86 13.20 4.68
CA TYR A 4 7.44 11.86 4.55
C TYR A 4 7.20 10.93 5.76
N LYS A 5 7.35 11.44 6.99
CA LYS A 5 7.08 10.67 8.22
C LYS A 5 5.61 10.21 8.32
N THR A 6 4.67 11.02 7.83
CA THR A 6 3.24 10.68 7.77
C THR A 6 3.01 9.47 6.88
N HIS A 7 3.67 9.41 5.72
CA HIS A 7 3.58 8.29 4.79
C HIS A 7 4.21 7.01 5.36
N ILE A 8 5.31 7.10 6.10
CA ILE A 8 5.87 5.96 6.83
C ILE A 8 4.87 5.43 7.85
N THR A 9 4.32 6.31 8.71
CA THR A 9 3.36 5.91 9.74
C THR A 9 2.10 5.29 9.12
N ALA A 10 1.57 5.89 8.04
CA ALA A 10 0.42 5.34 7.32
C ALA A 10 0.72 3.98 6.69
N GLY A 11 1.92 3.79 6.11
CA GLY A 11 2.35 2.50 5.59
C GLY A 11 2.43 1.42 6.67
N ALA A 12 2.97 1.74 7.84
CA ALA A 12 3.04 0.81 8.97
C ALA A 12 1.64 0.42 9.47
N ILE A 13 0.74 1.41 9.63
CA ILE A 13 -0.65 1.18 10.04
C ILE A 13 -1.40 0.36 8.98
N SER A 14 -1.24 0.69 7.70
CA SER A 14 -1.86 -0.06 6.58
C SER A 14 -1.41 -1.51 6.57
N GLY A 15 -0.10 -1.77 6.75
CA GLY A 15 0.43 -3.12 6.83
C GLY A 15 -0.12 -3.91 8.03
N LEU A 16 -0.25 -3.27 9.19
CA LEU A 16 -0.88 -3.90 10.36
C LEU A 16 -2.35 -4.23 10.08
N ILE A 17 -3.11 -3.32 9.48
CA ILE A 17 -4.52 -3.57 9.11
C ILE A 17 -4.63 -4.76 8.15
N VAL A 18 -3.77 -4.84 7.14
CA VAL A 18 -3.74 -5.97 6.20
C VAL A 18 -3.45 -7.28 6.93
N LEU A 19 -2.46 -7.33 7.83
CA LEU A 19 -2.18 -8.53 8.63
C LEU A 19 -3.40 -8.98 9.44
N LEU A 20 -4.09 -8.02 10.08
CA LEU A 20 -5.29 -8.32 10.86
C LEU A 20 -6.43 -8.84 9.98
N ILE A 21 -6.59 -8.30 8.77
CA ILE A 21 -7.58 -8.78 7.78
C ILE A 21 -7.24 -10.21 7.32
N LEU A 22 -5.99 -10.48 6.98
CA LEU A 22 -5.54 -11.82 6.56
C LEU A 22 -5.77 -12.85 7.67
N GLY A 23 -5.40 -12.52 8.91
CA GLY A 23 -5.58 -13.41 10.06
C GLY A 23 -7.05 -13.62 10.45
N LYS A 24 -7.84 -12.54 10.49
CA LYS A 24 -9.22 -12.60 11.01
C LYS A 24 -10.25 -13.02 9.96
N ILE A 25 -10.14 -12.52 8.74
CA ILE A 25 -11.14 -12.74 7.68
C ILE A 25 -10.79 -13.96 6.85
N HIS A 26 -9.52 -14.13 6.50
CA HIS A 26 -9.07 -15.20 5.59
C HIS A 26 -8.45 -16.40 6.34
N SER A 27 -8.36 -16.33 7.68
CA SER A 27 -7.75 -17.37 8.53
C SER A 27 -6.32 -17.75 8.11
N ILE A 28 -5.59 -16.80 7.51
CA ILE A 28 -4.20 -16.99 7.08
C ILE A 28 -3.27 -16.74 8.27
N THR A 29 -2.43 -17.73 8.59
CA THR A 29 -1.43 -17.60 9.65
C THR A 29 -0.08 -17.26 9.05
N ILE A 30 0.47 -16.11 9.41
CA ILE A 30 1.80 -15.65 9.00
C ILE A 30 2.69 -15.64 10.25
N SER A 31 3.91 -16.19 10.14
CA SER A 31 4.83 -16.21 11.28
C SER A 31 5.17 -14.77 11.75
N PRO A 32 5.56 -14.57 13.03
CA PRO A 32 5.90 -13.24 13.52
C PRO A 32 7.00 -12.54 12.70
N LEU A 33 8.02 -13.29 12.27
CA LEU A 33 9.10 -12.74 11.44
C LEU A 33 8.58 -12.29 10.06
N LEU A 34 7.79 -13.13 9.38
CA LEU A 34 7.22 -12.78 8.08
C LEU A 34 6.23 -11.62 8.19
N SER A 35 5.52 -11.50 9.32
CA SER A 35 4.62 -10.37 9.60
C SER A 35 5.39 -9.05 9.70
N ILE A 36 6.52 -9.03 10.40
CA ILE A 36 7.40 -7.85 10.47
C ILE A 36 7.90 -7.48 9.08
N ILE A 37 8.39 -8.46 8.31
CA ILE A 37 8.86 -8.24 6.94
C ILE A 37 7.74 -7.67 6.06
N ALA A 38 6.53 -8.23 6.14
CA ALA A 38 5.37 -7.75 5.39
C ALA A 38 5.00 -6.29 5.71
N ILE A 39 5.05 -5.88 6.99
CA ILE A 39 4.86 -4.48 7.37
C ILE A 39 5.94 -3.58 6.75
N LEU A 40 7.20 -4.02 6.72
CA LEU A 40 8.29 -3.26 6.08
C LEU A 40 8.04 -3.09 4.57
N PHE A 41 7.49 -4.10 3.90
CA PHE A 41 7.07 -3.98 2.50
C PHE A 41 5.95 -2.96 2.30
N SER A 42 5.00 -2.86 3.24
CA SER A 42 3.98 -1.80 3.23
C SER A 42 4.58 -0.41 3.44
N VAL A 43 5.53 -0.25 4.37
CA VAL A 43 6.27 1.02 4.54
C VAL A 43 7.09 1.38 3.29
N MET A 44 7.67 0.39 2.64
CA MET A 44 8.37 0.60 1.37
C MET A 44 7.38 1.09 0.29
N GLY A 45 6.21 0.44 0.16
CA GLY A 45 5.16 0.83 -0.75
C GLY A 45 4.60 2.23 -0.49
N SER A 46 4.43 2.62 0.78
CA SER A 46 3.91 3.95 1.14
C SER A 46 4.89 5.09 0.89
N THR A 47 6.18 4.79 0.70
CA THR A 47 7.20 5.81 0.36
C THR A 47 7.61 5.75 -1.12
N LEU A 48 7.10 4.76 -1.86
CA LEU A 48 7.47 4.53 -3.25
C LEU A 48 7.04 5.67 -4.19
N PRO A 49 5.83 6.26 -4.09
CA PRO A 49 5.39 7.34 -4.98
C PRO A 49 6.37 8.52 -4.99
N ASP A 50 6.76 9.00 -3.80
CA ASP A 50 7.70 10.12 -3.66
C ASP A 50 9.13 9.77 -4.13
N LYS A 51 9.51 8.49 -4.18
CA LYS A 51 10.83 8.07 -4.68
C LYS A 51 10.88 8.04 -6.20
N ILE A 52 9.81 7.60 -6.84
CA ILE A 52 9.73 7.49 -8.31
C ILE A 52 9.25 8.80 -8.96
N GLU A 53 8.55 9.65 -8.21
CA GLU A 53 8.15 11.00 -8.62
C GLU A 53 8.45 12.05 -7.53
N PRO A 54 9.75 12.40 -7.31
CA PRO A 54 10.14 13.31 -6.23
C PRO A 54 9.45 14.67 -6.29
N ALA A 55 8.92 15.10 -5.14
CA ALA A 55 8.22 16.37 -5.01
C ALA A 55 9.18 17.56 -5.23
N LYS A 56 8.87 18.39 -6.24
CA LYS A 56 9.60 19.66 -6.47
C LYS A 56 9.05 20.84 -5.67
N ASN A 57 7.80 20.74 -5.25
CA ASN A 57 7.09 21.70 -4.39
C ASN A 57 5.90 21.00 -3.72
N SER A 58 5.23 21.66 -2.78
CA SER A 58 4.12 21.07 -2.01
C SER A 58 2.89 20.67 -2.84
N LYS A 59 2.79 21.15 -4.09
CA LYS A 59 1.72 20.87 -5.05
C LYS A 59 2.15 19.92 -6.17
N HIS A 60 3.37 19.41 -6.17
CA HIS A 60 3.87 18.53 -7.23
C HIS A 60 3.20 17.16 -7.13
N ARG A 61 2.24 16.89 -8.04
CA ARG A 61 1.57 15.60 -8.21
C ARG A 61 1.31 15.39 -9.70
N LYS A 62 1.80 14.29 -10.27
CA LYS A 62 1.54 13.92 -11.66
C LYS A 62 1.09 12.45 -11.67
N PHE A 63 1.65 11.64 -12.56
CA PHE A 63 1.15 10.32 -12.88
C PHE A 63 1.11 9.38 -11.67
N PHE A 64 2.20 9.31 -10.90
CA PHE A 64 2.29 8.40 -9.73
C PHE A 64 1.49 8.89 -8.51
N HIS A 65 0.94 10.10 -8.57
CA HIS A 65 0.03 10.67 -7.58
C HIS A 65 -1.34 10.96 -8.21
N SER A 66 -1.79 10.14 -9.15
CA SER A 66 -3.04 10.33 -9.89
C SER A 66 -4.19 9.46 -9.39
N LYS A 67 -5.42 9.85 -9.75
CA LYS A 67 -6.63 9.03 -9.53
C LYS A 67 -6.57 7.71 -10.29
N ILE A 68 -5.94 7.66 -11.47
CA ILE A 68 -5.76 6.43 -12.24
C ILE A 68 -4.93 5.42 -11.45
N ILE A 69 -3.81 5.86 -10.87
CA ILE A 69 -2.98 4.98 -10.03
C ILE A 69 -3.72 4.59 -8.74
N LEU A 70 -4.52 5.48 -8.16
CA LEU A 70 -5.39 5.13 -7.02
C LEU A 70 -6.35 4.00 -7.37
N ILE A 71 -7.03 4.09 -8.51
CA ILE A 71 -7.99 3.07 -8.96
C ILE A 71 -7.26 1.77 -9.30
N ALA A 72 -6.15 1.85 -10.04
CA ALA A 72 -5.37 0.67 -10.44
C ALA A 72 -4.80 -0.08 -9.22
N THR A 73 -4.19 0.63 -8.27
CA THR A 73 -3.68 0.03 -7.04
C THR A 73 -4.78 -0.57 -6.17
N SER A 74 -5.94 0.08 -6.08
CA SER A 74 -7.11 -0.46 -5.37
C SER A 74 -7.64 -1.74 -6.02
N TYR A 75 -7.75 -1.75 -7.35
CA TYR A 75 -8.22 -2.91 -8.10
C TYR A 75 -7.26 -4.11 -7.98
N LEU A 76 -5.96 -3.89 -8.18
CA LEU A 76 -4.96 -4.95 -8.03
C LEU A 76 -4.92 -5.51 -6.61
N LEU A 77 -5.05 -4.64 -5.59
CA LEU A 77 -5.13 -5.08 -4.21
C LEU A 77 -6.38 -5.91 -3.95
N TYR A 78 -7.53 -5.49 -4.47
CA TYR A 78 -8.79 -6.23 -4.40
C TYR A 78 -8.65 -7.63 -5.01
N GLU A 79 -8.07 -7.74 -6.22
CA GLU A 79 -7.85 -9.04 -6.88
C GLU A 79 -6.96 -9.97 -6.06
N ILE A 80 -5.86 -9.45 -5.49
CA ILE A 80 -4.96 -10.25 -4.63
C ILE A 80 -5.69 -10.78 -3.39
N PHE A 81 -6.52 -9.97 -2.74
CA PHE A 81 -7.27 -10.43 -1.56
C PHE A 81 -8.43 -11.36 -1.92
N ASN A 82 -9.11 -11.12 -3.04
CA ASN A 82 -10.24 -11.94 -3.46
C ASN A 82 -9.80 -13.34 -3.94
N THR A 83 -8.60 -13.44 -4.53
CA THR A 83 -7.98 -14.70 -4.95
C THR A 83 -7.14 -15.35 -3.83
N GLY A 84 -6.78 -14.58 -2.81
CA GLY A 84 -5.84 -14.96 -1.78
C GLY A 84 -6.39 -16.00 -0.80
N THR A 85 -5.84 -17.21 -0.85
CA THR A 85 -6.00 -18.24 0.17
C THR A 85 -4.67 -18.54 0.87
N THR A 86 -4.69 -19.24 2.00
CA THR A 86 -3.46 -19.70 2.67
C THR A 86 -2.58 -20.53 1.73
N ALA A 87 -3.17 -21.45 0.96
CA ALA A 87 -2.44 -22.25 -0.02
C ALA A 87 -1.84 -21.37 -1.13
N TYR A 88 -2.62 -20.44 -1.67
CA TYR A 88 -2.15 -19.49 -2.69
C TYR A 88 -0.95 -18.68 -2.23
N PHE A 89 -0.98 -18.09 -1.02
CA PHE A 89 0.14 -17.27 -0.54
C PHE A 89 1.37 -18.09 -0.11
N ASN A 90 1.19 -19.35 0.30
CA ASN A 90 2.32 -20.24 0.57
C ASN A 90 3.06 -20.62 -0.72
N GLU A 91 2.33 -20.86 -1.81
CA GLU A 91 2.91 -21.16 -3.13
C GLU A 91 3.37 -19.89 -3.86
N ASN A 92 2.76 -18.75 -3.57
CA ASN A 92 2.99 -17.47 -4.23
C ASN A 92 3.27 -16.35 -3.22
N ILE A 93 4.38 -16.50 -2.51
CA ILE A 93 4.83 -15.53 -1.50
C ILE A 93 5.07 -14.12 -2.10
N LEU A 94 5.39 -14.05 -3.40
CA LEU A 94 5.52 -12.78 -4.11
C LEU A 94 4.20 -12.01 -4.11
N SER A 95 3.08 -12.68 -4.39
CA SER A 95 1.75 -12.05 -4.37
C SER A 95 1.38 -11.51 -2.99
N LEU A 96 1.78 -12.21 -1.91
CA LEU A 96 1.59 -11.72 -0.55
C LEU A 96 2.30 -10.37 -0.36
N TYR A 97 3.61 -10.31 -0.62
CA TYR A 97 4.38 -9.08 -0.42
C TYR A 97 3.98 -7.97 -1.39
N THR A 98 3.60 -8.29 -2.63
CA THR A 98 3.02 -7.32 -3.56
C THR A 98 1.73 -6.72 -2.99
N GLY A 99 0.87 -7.52 -2.36
CA GLY A 99 -0.30 -7.02 -1.65
C GLY A 99 0.04 -6.00 -0.56
N PHE A 100 1.09 -6.26 0.23
CA PHE A 100 1.58 -5.31 1.24
C PHE A 100 2.14 -4.02 0.62
N ILE A 101 2.94 -4.11 -0.44
CA ILE A 101 3.43 -2.93 -1.18
C ILE A 101 2.25 -2.09 -1.69
N LEU A 102 1.26 -2.73 -2.31
CA LEU A 102 0.08 -2.07 -2.86
C LEU A 102 -0.76 -1.41 -1.75
N ALA A 103 -0.94 -2.06 -0.59
CA ALA A 103 -1.63 -1.47 0.55
C ALA A 103 -0.89 -0.24 1.11
N GLY A 104 0.45 -0.29 1.13
CA GLY A 104 1.30 0.85 1.45
C GLY A 104 1.11 2.00 0.46
N TYR A 105 1.23 1.72 -0.83
CA TYR A 105 1.04 2.69 -1.91
C TYR A 105 -0.34 3.34 -1.83
N LEU A 106 -1.39 2.53 -1.65
CA LEU A 106 -2.76 2.99 -1.53
C LEU A 106 -2.93 3.95 -0.35
N SER A 107 -2.29 3.67 0.79
CA SER A 107 -2.31 4.58 1.94
C SER A 107 -1.69 5.95 1.62
N HIS A 108 -0.63 5.99 0.81
CA HIS A 108 -0.02 7.23 0.34
C HIS A 108 -1.01 8.04 -0.50
N LEU A 109 -1.65 7.40 -1.48
CA LEU A 109 -2.59 8.07 -2.37
C LEU A 109 -3.85 8.55 -1.65
N ILE A 110 -4.38 7.79 -0.70
CA ILE A 110 -5.52 8.20 0.12
C ILE A 110 -5.15 9.45 0.94
N LEU A 111 -3.96 9.48 1.55
CA LEU A 111 -3.49 10.68 2.25
C LEU A 111 -3.33 11.87 1.30
N ASP A 112 -2.80 11.66 0.09
CA ASP A 112 -2.71 12.72 -0.90
C ASP A 112 -4.09 13.22 -1.36
N ALA A 113 -5.06 12.31 -1.54
CA ALA A 113 -6.42 12.62 -1.96
C ALA A 113 -7.20 13.46 -0.94
N THR A 114 -6.90 13.28 0.36
CA THR A 114 -7.57 14.00 1.46
C THR A 114 -6.98 15.39 1.73
N THR A 115 -5.89 15.76 1.07
CA THR A 115 -5.38 17.15 1.13
C THR A 115 -6.21 18.10 0.25
N PRO A 116 -6.20 19.42 0.52
CA PRO A 116 -6.93 20.40 -0.31
C PRO A 116 -6.56 20.38 -1.81
N SER A 117 -5.32 19.99 -2.15
CA SER A 117 -4.89 19.88 -3.55
C SER A 117 -5.42 18.63 -4.27
N GLY A 118 -5.85 17.59 -3.54
CA GLY A 118 -6.38 16.34 -4.09
C GLY A 118 -5.44 15.60 -5.07
N LEU A 119 -5.93 14.54 -5.71
CA LEU A 119 -5.20 13.85 -6.78
C LEU A 119 -5.64 14.40 -8.16
N PRO A 120 -4.72 14.71 -9.08
CA PRO A 120 -5.05 14.92 -10.49
C PRO A 120 -5.64 13.66 -11.14
N LEU A 121 -6.27 13.81 -12.30
CA LEU A 121 -6.77 12.66 -13.05
C LEU A 121 -5.62 11.79 -13.58
N PHE A 122 -4.58 12.42 -14.13
CA PHE A 122 -3.33 11.85 -14.63
C PHE A 122 -2.16 12.79 -14.36
#